data_AF-A0A522GI87-F1
#
_entry.id   AF-A0A522GI87-F1
#
_cell.length_a   1.000
_cell.length_b   1.000
_cell.length_c   1.000
_cell.angle_alpha   90.00
_cell.angle_beta   90.00
_cell.angle_gamma   90.00
#
_symmetry.space_group_name_H-M   'P 1'
#
loop_
_entity.id
_entity.type
_entity.pdbx_description
1 polymer ?
#
loop_
_entity_poly.entity_id
_entity_poly.type
_entity_poly.pdbx_seq_one_letter_code
_entity_poly.pdbx_strand_id
1 'polypeptide(L)'
;MAQFYPLLIPAVLIFLAWSSRRLKRVVQPLRLKIAVKGEELLAENNLSDSVKEQIHLMLDTAFGARRILLASLLAMPFFSIIALLNRRFFENAEREFHISDLALRTEYEDLDQAHTIVMFANNPILSTLVCAEFVVFLPVIMAGRMILYGTVLSPLSTASVLTRAIDQKGRYLHMPQSKAA
;
A
#
# COMPACT_ATOMS: atom_id res chain seq x y z
N MET A 1 25.53 -20.59 25.41
CA MET A 1 24.78 -19.64 24.56
C MET A 1 23.35 -19.35 25.03
N ALA A 2 22.69 -20.20 25.84
CA ALA A 2 21.30 -19.99 26.29
C ALA A 2 21.07 -18.91 27.37
N GLN A 3 22.13 -18.35 27.98
CA GLN A 3 22.02 -17.43 29.13
C GLN A 3 21.83 -15.95 28.76
N PHE A 4 21.98 -15.57 27.49
CA PHE A 4 21.84 -14.17 27.04
C PHE A 4 20.43 -13.81 26.55
N TYR A 5 19.58 -14.80 26.25
CA TYR A 5 18.19 -14.58 25.83
C TYR A 5 17.33 -13.73 26.79
N PRO A 6 17.39 -13.90 28.13
CA PRO A 6 16.51 -13.12 29.01
C PRO A 6 16.85 -11.62 29.03
N LEU A 7 18.05 -11.21 28.62
CA LEU A 7 18.44 -9.80 28.48
C LEU A 7 18.25 -9.28 27.05
N LEU A 8 18.41 -10.15 26.05
CA LEU A 8 18.31 -9.77 24.64
C LEU A 8 16.85 -9.50 24.22
N ILE A 9 15.89 -10.29 24.69
CA ILE A 9 14.46 -10.10 24.43
C ILE A 9 13.96 -8.71 24.89
N PRO A 10 14.16 -8.29 26.16
CA PRO A 10 13.69 -6.97 26.60
C PRO A 10 14.44 -5.83 25.90
N ALA A 11 15.74 -5.97 25.61
CA ALA A 11 16.48 -4.96 24.85
C ALA A 11 15.91 -4.76 23.42
N VAL A 12 15.58 -5.85 22.73
CA VAL A 12 14.93 -5.80 21.41
C VAL A 12 13.54 -5.18 21.50
N LEU A 13 12.74 -5.54 22.52
CA LEU A 13 11.40 -4.96 22.71
C LEU A 13 11.46 -3.45 22.99
N ILE A 14 12.40 -2.99 23.83
CA ILE A 14 12.61 -1.57 24.11
C ILE A 14 13.03 -0.84 22.83
N PHE A 15 13.96 -1.41 22.06
CA PHE A 15 14.41 -0.83 20.80
C PHE A 15 13.26 -0.73 19.78
N LEU A 16 12.45 -1.77 19.63
CA LEU A 16 11.26 -1.78 18.76
C LEU A 16 10.20 -0.76 19.19
N ALA A 17 9.95 -0.65 20.50
CA ALA A 17 9.01 0.33 21.03
C ALA A 17 9.51 1.76 20.80
N TRP A 18 10.81 2.01 21.01
CA TRP A 18 11.43 3.32 20.78
C TRP A 18 11.44 3.69 19.30
N SER A 19 11.82 2.78 18.41
CA SER A 19 11.85 3.00 16.96
C SER A 19 10.44 3.24 16.41
N SER A 20 9.44 2.47 16.86
CA SER A 20 8.04 2.69 16.49
C SER A 20 7.53 4.07 16.90
N ARG A 21 7.86 4.53 18.11
CA ARG A 21 7.49 5.89 18.57
C ARG A 21 8.17 6.98 17.72
N ARG A 22 9.44 6.80 17.36
CA ARG A 22 10.17 7.72 16.47
C ARG A 22 9.53 7.77 15.09
N LEU A 23 9.24 6.60 14.49
CA LEU A 23 8.62 6.49 13.17
C LEU A 23 7.28 7.21 13.11
N LYS A 24 6.43 7.02 14.12
CA LYS A 24 5.12 7.70 14.20
C LYS A 24 5.22 9.22 14.21
N ARG A 25 6.23 9.79 14.89
CA ARG A 25 6.45 11.25 14.89
C ARG A 25 6.95 11.76 13.54
N VAL A 26 7.90 11.05 12.92
CA VAL A 26 8.44 11.43 11.61
C VAL A 26 7.36 11.43 10.53
N VAL A 27 6.38 10.54 10.67
CA VAL A 27 5.30 10.35 9.71
C VAL A 27 4.06 11.20 10.00
N GLN A 28 4.00 11.86 11.16
CA GLN A 28 2.92 12.79 11.50
C GLN A 28 2.64 13.89 10.45
N PRO A 29 3.65 14.57 9.84
CA PRO A 29 3.38 15.52 8.76
C PRO A 29 2.75 14.86 7.52
N LEU A 30 3.12 13.62 7.20
CA LEU A 30 2.52 12.86 6.10
C LEU A 30 1.04 12.55 6.37
N ARG A 31 0.68 12.22 7.62
CA ARG A 31 -0.73 12.00 7.99
C ARG A 31 -1.59 13.24 7.80
N LEU A 32 -1.07 14.41 8.17
CA LEU A 32 -1.75 15.68 7.96
C LEU A 32 -1.86 16.00 6.47
N LYS A 33 -0.81 15.73 5.69
CA LYS A 33 -0.84 15.89 4.23
C LYS A 33 -1.90 15.00 3.58
N ILE A 34 -2.06 13.76 4.04
CA ILE A 34 -3.12 12.85 3.58
C ILE A 34 -4.50 13.40 3.94
N ALA A 35 -4.67 13.90 5.16
CA ALA A 35 -5.94 14.48 5.60
C ALA A 35 -6.36 15.63 4.68
N VAL A 36 -5.46 16.60 4.45
CA VAL A 36 -5.74 17.76 3.59
C VAL A 36 -5.98 17.34 2.15
N LYS A 37 -5.05 16.58 1.54
CA LYS A 37 -5.20 16.15 0.13
C LYS A 37 -6.42 15.26 -0.09
N GLY A 38 -6.74 14.38 0.86
CA GLY A 38 -7.91 13.51 0.77
C GLY A 38 -9.21 14.30 0.86
N GLU A 39 -9.30 15.29 1.75
CA GLU A 39 -10.47 16.18 1.82
C GLU A 39 -10.61 17.05 0.56
N GLU A 40 -9.50 17.57 0.02
CA GLU A 40 -9.47 18.33 -1.23
C GLU A 40 -10.00 17.48 -2.41
N LEU A 41 -9.49 16.27 -2.57
CA LEU A 41 -9.93 15.36 -3.63
C LEU A 41 -11.41 14.96 -3.47
N LEU A 42 -11.88 14.73 -2.23
CA LEU A 42 -13.29 14.42 -1.98
C LEU A 42 -14.23 15.59 -2.27
N ALA A 43 -13.75 16.83 -2.19
CA ALA A 43 -14.53 18.01 -2.56
C ALA A 43 -14.74 18.14 -4.08
N GLU A 44 -13.98 17.40 -4.89
CA GLU A 44 -14.15 17.39 -6.34
C GLU A 44 -15.31 16.50 -6.80
N ASN A 45 -16.19 17.06 -7.64
CA ASN A 45 -17.42 16.38 -8.07
C ASN A 45 -17.20 15.26 -9.11
N ASN A 46 -16.00 15.12 -9.67
CA ASN A 46 -15.73 14.25 -10.82
C ASN A 46 -15.17 12.86 -10.45
N LEU A 47 -15.05 12.53 -9.17
CA LEU A 47 -14.58 11.21 -8.72
C LEU A 47 -15.72 10.18 -8.70
N SER A 48 -15.40 8.94 -9.11
CA SER A 48 -16.32 7.80 -8.97
C SER A 48 -16.52 7.45 -7.49
N ASP A 49 -17.67 6.85 -7.17
CA ASP A 49 -18.00 6.47 -5.79
C ASP A 49 -16.97 5.49 -5.21
N SER A 50 -16.46 4.55 -6.01
CA SER A 50 -15.40 3.62 -5.61
C SER A 50 -14.10 4.32 -5.21
N VAL A 51 -13.68 5.36 -5.97
CA VAL A 51 -12.49 6.14 -5.63
C VAL A 51 -12.73 6.97 -4.37
N LYS A 52 -13.93 7.53 -4.19
CA LYS A 52 -14.29 8.24 -2.95
C LYS A 52 -14.26 7.33 -1.73
N GLU A 53 -14.83 6.13 -1.83
CA GLU A 53 -14.76 5.12 -0.77
C GLU A 53 -13.31 4.75 -0.43
N GLN A 54 -12.46 4.61 -1.45
CA GLN A 54 -11.05 4.33 -1.25
C GLN A 54 -10.31 5.49 -0.55
N ILE A 55 -10.59 6.75 -0.92
CA ILE A 55 -10.03 7.92 -0.25
C ILE A 55 -10.51 8.00 1.21
N HIS A 56 -11.80 7.75 1.47
CA HIS A 56 -12.32 7.65 2.84
C HIS A 56 -11.60 6.57 3.65
N LEU A 57 -11.39 5.38 3.07
CA LEU A 57 -10.62 4.31 3.70
C LEU A 57 -9.18 4.76 4.00
N MET A 58 -8.53 5.48 3.10
CA MET A 58 -7.18 6.01 3.30
C MET A 58 -7.12 7.02 4.46
N LEU A 59 -8.10 7.92 4.54
CA LEU A 59 -8.23 8.90 5.62
C LEU A 59 -8.43 8.21 6.98
N ASP A 60 -9.34 7.24 7.06
CA ASP A 60 -9.61 6.48 8.29
C ASP A 60 -8.37 5.71 8.77
N THR A 61 -7.62 5.13 7.84
CA THR A 61 -6.45 4.31 8.17
C THR A 61 -5.17 5.10 8.42
N ALA A 62 -5.07 6.35 7.96
CA ALA A 62 -3.91 7.21 8.17
C ALA A 62 -3.56 7.39 9.66
N PHE A 63 -4.58 7.41 10.53
CA PHE A 63 -4.42 7.56 11.98
C PHE A 63 -4.39 6.24 12.76
N GLY A 64 -4.80 5.13 12.15
CA GLY A 64 -4.78 3.81 12.78
C GLY A 64 -5.27 2.68 11.89
N ALA A 65 -4.35 1.88 11.35
CA ALA A 65 -4.69 0.84 10.38
C ALA A 65 -4.58 -0.61 10.88
N ARG A 66 -4.33 -0.83 12.18
CA ARG A 66 -3.97 -2.17 12.68
C ARG A 66 -5.05 -3.22 12.38
N ARG A 67 -6.34 -2.87 12.56
CA ARG A 67 -7.46 -3.79 12.30
C ARG A 67 -7.61 -4.11 10.82
N ILE A 68 -7.46 -3.11 9.97
CA ILE A 68 -7.57 -3.27 8.51
C ILE A 68 -6.42 -4.09 7.97
N LEU A 69 -5.17 -3.83 8.39
CA LEU A 69 -4.02 -4.67 8.03
C LEU A 69 -4.18 -6.13 8.46
N LEU A 70 -4.70 -6.36 9.67
CA LEU A 70 -4.96 -7.72 10.16
C LEU A 70 -6.09 -8.40 9.35
N ALA A 71 -7.15 -7.67 9.03
CA ALA A 71 -8.22 -8.18 8.18
C ALA A 71 -7.72 -8.50 6.77
N SER A 72 -6.87 -7.64 6.18
CA SER A 72 -6.25 -7.88 4.88
C SER A 72 -5.39 -9.14 4.87
N LEU A 73 -4.56 -9.34 5.89
CA LEU A 73 -3.74 -10.55 6.06
C LEU A 73 -4.60 -11.82 6.11
N LEU A 74 -5.70 -11.78 6.85
CA LEU A 74 -6.60 -12.94 6.97
C LEU A 74 -7.46 -13.17 5.71
N ALA A 75 -7.82 -12.12 4.99
CA ALA A 75 -8.69 -12.19 3.82
C ALA A 75 -7.92 -12.56 2.53
N MET A 76 -6.62 -12.26 2.47
CA MET A 76 -5.73 -12.51 1.32
C MET A 76 -5.85 -13.91 0.69
N PRO A 77 -5.80 -15.02 1.45
CA PRO A 77 -5.94 -16.36 0.85
C PRO A 77 -7.29 -16.57 0.18
N PHE A 78 -8.36 -16.01 0.74
CA PHE A 78 -9.71 -16.09 0.16
C PHE A 78 -9.81 -15.26 -1.12
N PHE A 79 -9.28 -14.03 -1.10
CA PHE A 79 -9.20 -13.19 -2.31
C PHE A 79 -8.41 -13.85 -3.43
N SER A 80 -7.32 -14.55 -3.09
CA SER A 80 -6.50 -15.28 -4.06
C SER A 80 -7.30 -16.38 -4.77
N ILE A 81 -8.12 -17.13 -4.02
CA ILE A 81 -9.00 -18.16 -4.58
C ILE A 81 -10.10 -17.53 -5.45
N ILE A 82 -10.76 -16.47 -4.97
CA ILE A 82 -11.80 -15.77 -5.73
C ILE A 82 -11.23 -15.20 -7.03
N ALA A 83 -10.05 -14.57 -6.98
CA ALA A 83 -9.37 -14.01 -8.13
C ALA A 83 -8.94 -15.07 -9.16
N LEU A 84 -8.67 -16.29 -8.70
CA LEU A 84 -8.34 -17.43 -9.55
C LEU A 84 -9.59 -18.05 -10.19
N LEU A 85 -10.74 -18.08 -9.50
CA LEU A 85 -11.99 -18.64 -10.03
C LEU A 85 -12.81 -17.63 -10.87
N ASN A 86 -12.69 -16.34 -10.58
CA ASN A 86 -13.46 -15.29 -11.26
C ASN A 86 -12.61 -14.54 -12.29
N ARG A 87 -12.80 -14.89 -13.56
CA ARG A 87 -12.07 -14.30 -14.69
C ARG A 87 -12.22 -12.77 -14.76
N ARG A 88 -13.41 -12.22 -14.47
CA ARG A 88 -13.71 -10.79 -14.59
C ARG A 88 -13.30 -9.95 -13.39
N PHE A 89 -12.80 -10.56 -12.32
CA PHE A 89 -12.47 -9.86 -11.08
C PHE A 89 -11.46 -8.71 -11.30
N PHE A 90 -10.36 -8.98 -12.01
CA PHE A 90 -9.35 -7.95 -12.30
C PHE A 90 -9.82 -6.93 -13.35
N GLU A 91 -10.55 -7.37 -14.37
CA GLU A 91 -11.07 -6.47 -15.42
C GLU A 91 -12.07 -5.45 -14.85
N ASN A 92 -12.88 -5.87 -13.88
CA ASN A 92 -13.81 -4.99 -13.18
C ASN A 92 -13.07 -4.04 -12.25
N ALA A 93 -12.10 -4.56 -11.46
CA ALA A 93 -11.30 -3.72 -10.57
C ALA A 93 -10.53 -2.62 -11.34
N GLU A 94 -9.90 -2.95 -12.47
CA GLU A 94 -9.14 -1.97 -13.25
C GLU A 94 -10.03 -0.88 -13.87
N ARG A 95 -11.27 -1.23 -14.26
CA ARG A 95 -12.24 -0.25 -14.77
C ARG A 95 -12.82 0.64 -13.68
N GLU A 96 -13.03 0.08 -12.49
CA GLU A 96 -13.67 0.78 -11.38
C GLU A 96 -12.76 1.85 -10.75
N PHE A 97 -11.44 1.64 -10.82
CA PHE A 97 -10.41 2.58 -10.34
C PHE A 97 -9.83 3.50 -11.43
N HIS A 98 -10.45 3.57 -12.62
CA HIS A 98 -9.92 4.40 -13.70
C HIS A 98 -10.31 5.87 -13.55
N ILE A 99 -9.42 6.69 -12.98
CA ILE A 99 -9.53 8.16 -12.97
C ILE A 99 -9.16 8.67 -14.37
N SER A 100 -10.13 9.27 -15.06
CA SER A 100 -9.98 9.70 -16.47
C SER A 100 -9.14 10.98 -16.62
N ASP A 101 -9.17 11.86 -15.63
CA ASP A 101 -8.38 13.09 -15.62
C ASP A 101 -6.96 12.83 -15.10
N LEU A 102 -5.96 13.23 -15.88
CA LEU A 102 -4.54 13.03 -15.58
C LEU A 102 -4.08 13.83 -14.36
N ALA A 103 -4.63 15.02 -14.14
CA ALA A 103 -4.27 15.86 -12.99
C ALA A 103 -4.74 15.20 -11.68
N LEU A 104 -6.03 14.85 -11.64
CA LEU A 104 -6.65 14.11 -10.53
C LEU A 104 -5.96 12.78 -10.25
N ARG A 105 -5.60 12.05 -11.31
CA ARG A 105 -4.88 10.79 -11.17
C ARG A 105 -3.52 10.98 -10.50
N THR A 106 -2.79 12.03 -10.86
CA THR A 106 -1.47 12.31 -10.28
C THR A 106 -1.60 12.65 -8.79
N GLU A 107 -2.62 13.43 -8.44
CA GLU A 107 -2.89 13.78 -7.03
C GLU A 107 -3.32 12.58 -6.20
N TYR A 108 -4.14 11.71 -6.78
CA TYR A 108 -4.53 10.44 -6.17
C TYR A 108 -3.33 9.49 -5.98
N GLU A 109 -2.45 9.34 -6.97
CA GLU A 109 -1.23 8.53 -6.85
C GLU A 109 -0.28 9.07 -5.75
N ASP A 110 -0.17 10.39 -5.64
CA ASP A 110 0.55 11.08 -4.56
C ASP A 110 -0.04 10.78 -3.17
N LEU A 111 -1.37 10.77 -3.06
CA LEU A 111 -2.11 10.45 -1.84
C LEU A 111 -1.89 8.99 -1.45
N ASP A 112 -2.06 8.06 -2.39
CA ASP A 112 -1.86 6.62 -2.21
C ASP A 112 -0.42 6.29 -1.77
N GLN A 113 0.57 6.97 -2.36
CA GLN A 113 1.97 6.79 -1.96
C GLN A 113 2.21 7.28 -0.53
N ALA A 114 1.71 8.48 -0.18
CA ALA A 114 1.82 9.00 1.17
C ALA A 114 1.13 8.06 2.17
N HIS A 115 -0.06 7.55 1.82
CA HIS A 115 -0.82 6.59 2.60
C HIS A 115 -0.06 5.30 2.83
N THR A 116 0.53 4.73 1.78
CA THR A 116 1.38 3.53 1.88
C THR A 116 2.53 3.73 2.86
N ILE A 117 3.26 4.85 2.76
CA ILE A 117 4.36 5.18 3.69
C ILE A 117 3.84 5.25 5.14
N VAL A 118 2.68 5.88 5.34
CA VAL A 118 2.05 5.97 6.66
C VAL A 118 1.66 4.59 7.20
N MET A 119 1.09 3.73 6.37
CA MET A 119 0.72 2.36 6.72
C MET A 119 1.93 1.56 7.20
N PHE A 120 3.02 1.59 6.43
CA PHE A 120 4.28 0.94 6.79
C PHE A 120 4.89 1.46 8.08
N ALA A 121 4.89 2.78 8.27
CA ALA A 121 5.44 3.37 9.48
C ALA A 121 4.58 3.08 10.72
N ASN A 122 3.27 2.93 10.54
CA ASN A 122 2.34 2.66 11.63
C ASN A 122 2.46 1.22 12.14
N ASN A 123 2.64 0.25 11.25
CA ASN A 123 2.72 -1.18 11.60
C ASN A 123 3.72 -1.93 10.68
N PRO A 124 5.04 -1.72 10.83
CA PRO A 124 6.02 -2.24 9.88
C PRO A 124 5.99 -3.76 9.74
N ILE A 125 5.76 -4.49 10.83
CA ILE A 125 5.68 -5.97 10.82
C ILE A 125 4.46 -6.43 10.03
N LEU A 126 3.27 -5.88 10.31
CA LEU A 126 2.05 -6.25 9.61
C LEU A 126 2.12 -5.89 8.13
N SER A 127 2.60 -4.70 7.79
CA SER A 127 2.79 -4.29 6.40
C SER A 127 3.78 -5.19 5.66
N THR A 128 4.88 -5.58 6.32
CA THR A 128 5.84 -6.53 5.74
C THR A 128 5.20 -7.89 5.49
N LEU A 129 4.38 -8.39 6.43
CA LEU A 129 3.67 -9.66 6.25
C LEU A 129 2.68 -9.60 5.07
N VAL A 130 1.88 -8.53 4.98
CA VAL A 130 0.97 -8.33 3.84
C VAL A 130 1.74 -8.28 2.52
N CYS A 131 2.88 -7.58 2.46
CA CYS A 131 3.70 -7.56 1.25
C CYS A 131 4.31 -8.92 0.92
N ALA A 132 4.75 -9.69 1.93
CA ALA A 132 5.23 -11.05 1.73
C ALA A 132 4.14 -11.94 1.15
N GLU A 133 2.89 -11.81 1.62
CA GLU A 133 1.75 -12.52 1.03
C GLU A 133 1.54 -12.14 -0.43
N PHE A 134 1.56 -10.86 -0.79
CA PHE A 134 1.47 -10.45 -2.19
C PHE A 134 2.58 -11.09 -3.06
N VAL A 135 3.82 -11.10 -2.58
CA VAL A 135 4.95 -11.71 -3.31
C VAL A 135 4.76 -13.22 -3.50
N VAL A 136 4.14 -13.91 -2.54
CA VAL A 136 3.89 -15.36 -2.60
C VAL A 136 2.66 -15.69 -3.43
N PHE A 137 1.54 -15.03 -3.20
CA PHE A 137 0.25 -15.37 -3.81
C PHE A 137 0.08 -14.81 -5.22
N LEU A 138 0.62 -13.62 -5.53
CA LEU A 138 0.44 -13.01 -6.85
C LEU A 138 1.00 -13.91 -7.98
N PRO A 139 2.22 -14.47 -7.91
CA PRO A 139 2.72 -15.39 -8.93
C PRO A 139 1.87 -16.67 -9.04
N VAL A 140 1.37 -17.18 -7.91
CA VAL A 140 0.51 -18.37 -7.87
C VAL A 140 -0.82 -18.11 -8.58
N ILE A 141 -1.44 -16.94 -8.34
CA ILE A 141 -2.66 -16.52 -9.04
C ILE A 141 -2.40 -16.36 -10.53
N MET A 142 -1.28 -15.73 -10.92
CA MET A 142 -0.92 -15.55 -12.33
C MET A 142 -0.69 -16.88 -13.04
N ALA A 143 0.08 -17.79 -12.44
CA ALA A 143 0.33 -19.12 -12.98
C ALA A 143 -0.95 -19.95 -13.06
N GLY A 144 -1.77 -19.94 -12.01
CA GLY A 144 -3.05 -20.64 -11.96
C GLY A 144 -4.02 -20.16 -13.05
N ARG A 145 -4.13 -18.83 -13.26
CA ARG A 145 -4.96 -18.28 -14.33
C ARG A 145 -4.44 -18.59 -15.73
N MET A 146 -3.10 -18.60 -15.91
CA MET A 146 -2.50 -19.00 -17.18
C MET A 146 -2.83 -20.46 -17.52
N ILE A 147 -2.79 -21.36 -16.53
CA ILE A 147 -3.13 -22.77 -16.71
C ILE A 147 -4.64 -22.97 -16.97
N LEU A 148 -5.49 -22.28 -16.20
CA LEU A 148 -6.94 -22.49 -16.25
C LEU A 148 -7.63 -21.82 -17.44
N TYR A 149 -7.12 -20.66 -17.89
CA TYR A 149 -7.81 -19.83 -18.89
C TYR A 149 -6.95 -19.48 -20.10
N GLY A 150 -5.66 -19.86 -20.12
CA GLY A 150 -4.74 -19.51 -21.22
C GLY A 150 -4.46 -18.01 -21.36
N THR A 151 -4.89 -17.18 -20.40
CA THR A 151 -4.71 -15.73 -20.42
C THR A 151 -3.58 -15.34 -19.47
N VAL A 152 -2.49 -14.81 -20.01
CA VAL A 152 -1.53 -14.01 -19.24
C VAL A 152 -2.17 -12.63 -19.09
N LEU A 153 -2.32 -12.12 -17.86
CA LEU A 153 -2.60 -10.70 -17.62
C LEU A 153 -1.67 -9.90 -18.54
N SER A 154 -2.22 -9.02 -19.37
CA SER A 154 -1.48 -8.40 -20.47
C SER A 154 -0.14 -7.83 -19.95
N PRO A 155 0.98 -8.06 -20.65
CA PRO A 155 2.32 -7.67 -20.18
C PRO A 155 2.49 -6.17 -19.93
N LEU A 156 1.53 -5.33 -20.33
CA LEU A 156 1.45 -3.92 -19.93
C LEU A 156 1.22 -3.71 -18.43
N SER A 157 0.51 -4.60 -17.74
CA SER A 157 0.29 -4.49 -16.29
C SER A 157 1.55 -4.84 -15.50
N THR A 158 2.28 -5.88 -15.88
CA THR A 158 3.53 -6.30 -15.21
C THR A 158 4.68 -5.34 -15.49
N ALA A 159 4.78 -4.84 -16.73
CA ALA A 159 5.77 -3.83 -17.09
C ALA A 159 5.49 -2.52 -16.35
N SER A 160 4.24 -2.03 -16.30
CA SER A 160 3.94 -0.79 -15.56
C SER A 160 4.19 -0.91 -14.05
N VAL A 161 3.95 -2.07 -13.42
CA VAL A 161 4.28 -2.29 -12.01
C VAL A 161 5.80 -2.30 -11.77
N LEU A 162 6.59 -2.95 -12.63
CA LEU A 162 8.06 -2.96 -12.53
C LEU A 162 8.69 -1.61 -12.90
N THR A 163 8.20 -0.94 -13.94
CA THR A 163 8.69 0.38 -14.37
C THR A 163 8.35 1.45 -13.32
N ARG A 164 7.18 1.39 -12.67
CA ARG A 164 6.85 2.27 -11.53
C ARG A 164 7.79 2.04 -10.32
N ALA A 165 8.17 0.80 -10.05
CA ALA A 165 9.14 0.46 -9.00
C ALA A 165 10.57 0.96 -9.31
N ILE A 166 10.95 1.00 -10.60
CA ILE A 166 12.26 1.50 -11.05
C ILE A 166 12.29 3.03 -11.11
N ASP A 167 11.22 3.65 -11.61
CA ASP A 167 11.08 5.12 -11.70
C ASP A 167 10.98 5.79 -10.30
N GLN A 168 10.42 5.06 -9.32
CA GLN A 168 10.49 5.43 -7.90
C GLN A 168 11.93 5.66 -7.43
N LYS A 169 12.89 4.84 -7.84
CA LYS A 169 14.31 4.98 -7.40
C LYS A 169 15.00 6.21 -8.02
N GLY A 170 14.56 6.63 -9.21
CA GLY A 170 15.08 7.81 -9.91
C GLY A 170 14.64 9.13 -9.27
N ARG A 171 13.37 9.24 -8.83
CA ARG A 171 12.85 10.48 -8.23
C ARG A 171 13.44 10.79 -6.84
N TYR A 172 13.87 9.79 -6.08
CA TYR A 172 14.56 10.00 -4.80
C TYR A 172 16.02 10.44 -4.92
N LEU A 173 16.66 10.25 -6.08
CA LEU A 173 18.01 10.77 -6.35
C LEU A 173 18.00 12.27 -6.72
N HIS A 174 16.82 12.82 -7.04
CA HIS A 174 16.67 14.21 -7.50
C HIS A 174 15.83 15.10 -6.59
N MET A 175 15.46 14.64 -5.37
CA MET A 175 14.88 15.56 -4.39
C MET A 175 15.95 16.58 -3.95
N PRO A 176 15.75 17.89 -4.19
CA PRO A 176 16.63 18.90 -3.65
C PRO A 176 16.58 18.79 -2.12
N GLN A 177 17.74 18.64 -1.50
CA GLN A 177 17.86 18.72 -0.05
C GLN A 177 17.42 20.13 0.36
N SER A 178 16.16 20.24 0.79
CA SER A 178 15.61 21.45 1.39
C SER A 178 16.48 21.79 2.59
N LYS A 179 17.29 22.84 2.44
CA LYS A 179 18.10 23.41 3.51
C LYS A 179 17.18 23.72 4.69
N ALA A 180 17.43 23.05 5.81
CA ALA A 180 16.84 23.41 7.09
C ALA A 180 17.23 24.85 7.41
N ALA A 181 16.23 25.72 7.51
CA ALA A 181 16.32 27.04 8.13
C ALA A 181 15.61 26.98 9.48
#